data_AF-A0A9X6W1M5-F1
#
_entry.id   AF-A0A9X6W1M5-F1
#
_cell.length_a   1.000
_cell.length_b   1.000
_cell.length_c   1.000
_cell.angle_alpha   90.00
_cell.angle_beta   90.00
_cell.angle_gamma   90.00
#
_symmetry.space_group_name_H-M   'P 1'
#
loop_
_entity.id
_entity.type
_entity.pdbx_description
1 polymer ?
#
loop_
_entity_poly.entity_id
_entity_poly.type
_entity_poly.pdbx_seq_one_letter_code
_entity_poly.pdbx_strand_id
1 'polypeptide(L)'
;MKMKKVQVAVVGAKHLDYVRVGTKVELIKDPNHPKDKFAVKCVDSRGNKLGHVSGRILSLTGISNKELHAKMTNDSIEGRVESHPSIQSSNGWMSKIGLTIGVMIDEENEEGAVDKDMSHSVKILEREVIVKGSLRQYTGKTKVIKAFQQGDTTLVSFKKETDKITTLFQGEPAGEVNLSSNDESVQSLKKGLQVLNEVVGKVIDIKPTTYTVSFKIDESIFNQVAETDDVNTLKDVKEEVMNKVGIEKEELEAIESYLRSNDVSEKHIILTFETYRKYDEDVANRIPKKPETLFKDTFGAVKKAVVYTNKGKHLRLEGEKGTGKNVFVRTLAWIYQRPLFEVSLNSQFDKMDLLGSKSFEQGTNEDGKPFSNVIFEKEAFVEAMEIGAFINLDEVNTVDPSVLVQIHSAVDDRGAMQVPGYGWVEAGQNFGVMLTMNKDYIGTNPLNEATMDRFTPILFPSNKSIIETLRVRVPSATLIDIQDADKIYKNIFAMVEGGQISKNCLTIRGFISALEVAEDLGLKEAIIDNVANRIEDEDYRYYVMNVIDNELA
;
A
#
# COMPACT_ATOMS: atom_id res chain seq x y z
N MET A 1 -43.37 27.68 -12.80
CA MET A 1 -41.93 27.40 -12.86
C MET A 1 -41.18 27.98 -11.68
N LYS A 2 -41.07 27.18 -10.62
CA LYS A 2 -40.27 27.50 -9.44
C LYS A 2 -38.88 26.91 -9.71
N MET A 3 -37.90 27.76 -10.00
CA MET A 3 -36.58 27.31 -10.44
C MET A 3 -35.70 26.99 -9.23
N LYS A 4 -35.18 25.77 -9.14
CA LYS A 4 -34.23 25.34 -8.11
C LYS A 4 -32.82 25.29 -8.67
N LYS A 5 -31.88 25.86 -7.93
CA LYS A 5 -30.46 25.70 -8.23
C LYS A 5 -29.96 24.34 -7.73
N VAL A 6 -29.38 23.56 -8.62
CA VAL A 6 -28.74 22.28 -8.34
C VAL A 6 -27.29 22.30 -8.80
N GLN A 7 -26.46 21.46 -8.19
CA GLN A 7 -25.08 21.29 -8.59
C GLN A 7 -24.91 19.97 -9.34
N VAL A 8 -24.02 19.93 -10.32
CA VAL A 8 -23.64 18.69 -10.99
C VAL A 8 -22.14 18.64 -11.16
N ALA A 9 -21.56 17.46 -10.96
CA ALA A 9 -20.13 17.27 -11.11
C ALA A 9 -19.82 16.75 -12.52
N VAL A 10 -18.90 17.41 -13.22
CA VAL A 10 -18.43 17.00 -14.55
C VAL A 10 -17.02 16.45 -14.44
N VAL A 11 -16.83 15.26 -15.04
CA VAL A 11 -15.55 14.55 -15.07
C VAL A 11 -15.01 14.56 -16.50
N GLY A 12 -13.83 15.17 -16.65
CA GLY A 12 -13.10 15.24 -17.92
C GLY A 12 -12.17 14.04 -18.15
N ALA A 13 -11.81 13.81 -19.42
CA ALA A 13 -10.74 12.89 -19.78
C ALA A 13 -9.34 13.50 -19.56
N LYS A 14 -9.25 14.84 -19.50
CA LYS A 14 -8.05 15.65 -19.25
C LYS A 14 -8.29 16.55 -18.03
N HIS A 15 -7.23 17.10 -17.41
CA HIS A 15 -7.33 18.10 -16.35
C HIS A 15 -8.09 19.36 -16.84
N LEU A 16 -9.00 19.88 -16.01
CA LEU A 16 -9.93 20.97 -16.37
C LEU A 16 -9.57 22.33 -15.74
N ASP A 17 -8.39 22.46 -15.16
CA ASP A 17 -7.92 23.65 -14.40
C ASP A 17 -7.87 24.93 -15.24
N TYR A 18 -7.84 24.79 -16.57
CA TYR A 18 -7.90 25.91 -17.51
C TYR A 18 -9.30 26.55 -17.58
N VAL A 19 -10.34 25.89 -17.09
CA VAL A 19 -11.73 26.39 -17.09
C VAL A 19 -11.96 27.23 -15.83
N ARG A 20 -12.14 28.54 -15.94
CA ARG A 20 -12.26 29.41 -14.76
C ARG A 20 -13.61 29.26 -14.04
N VAL A 21 -13.64 29.42 -12.72
CA VAL A 21 -14.89 29.60 -11.97
C VAL A 21 -15.65 30.80 -12.53
N GLY A 22 -16.96 30.64 -12.72
CA GLY A 22 -17.84 31.62 -13.37
C GLY A 22 -17.94 31.47 -14.90
N THR A 23 -17.18 30.54 -15.51
CA THR A 23 -17.31 30.23 -16.95
C THR A 23 -18.71 29.67 -17.23
N LYS A 24 -19.34 30.17 -18.29
CA LYS A 24 -20.59 29.61 -18.82
C LYS A 24 -20.28 28.33 -19.60
N VAL A 25 -21.08 27.31 -19.35
CA VAL A 25 -20.96 25.98 -19.96
C VAL A 25 -22.35 25.47 -20.32
N GLU A 26 -22.42 24.56 -21.26
CA GLU A 26 -23.68 23.95 -21.68
C GLU A 26 -23.64 22.44 -21.43
N LEU A 27 -24.70 21.92 -20.81
CA LEU A 27 -24.90 20.51 -20.55
C LEU A 27 -25.91 19.96 -21.56
N ILE A 28 -25.53 18.95 -22.32
CA ILE A 28 -26.29 18.45 -23.48
C ILE A 28 -26.51 16.94 -23.31
N LYS A 29 -27.73 16.45 -23.54
CA LYS A 29 -28.01 15.00 -23.55
C LYS A 29 -27.18 14.32 -24.64
N ASP A 30 -26.54 13.19 -24.32
CA ASP A 30 -25.68 12.41 -25.23
C ASP A 30 -26.23 10.98 -25.39
N PRO A 31 -27.37 10.80 -26.08
CA PRO A 31 -28.07 9.52 -26.16
C PRO A 31 -27.26 8.43 -26.91
N ASN A 32 -26.23 8.83 -27.66
CA ASN A 32 -25.35 7.94 -28.42
C ASN A 32 -24.12 7.47 -27.61
N HIS A 33 -24.04 7.76 -26.32
CA HIS A 33 -22.91 7.35 -25.49
C HIS A 33 -22.85 5.81 -25.33
N PRO A 34 -21.70 5.17 -25.59
CA PRO A 34 -21.61 3.71 -25.78
C PRO A 34 -21.91 2.87 -24.53
N LYS A 35 -21.89 3.47 -23.34
CA LYS A 35 -22.07 2.78 -22.05
C LYS A 35 -23.22 3.32 -21.19
N ASP A 36 -23.80 4.47 -21.54
CA ASP A 36 -24.82 5.12 -20.70
C ASP A 36 -25.81 5.91 -21.54
N LYS A 37 -27.04 5.41 -21.68
CA LYS A 37 -28.11 6.03 -22.46
C LYS A 37 -28.61 7.35 -21.88
N PHE A 38 -28.27 7.66 -20.63
CA PHE A 38 -28.63 8.89 -19.93
C PHE A 38 -27.42 9.81 -19.75
N ALA A 39 -26.36 9.61 -20.54
CA ALA A 39 -25.17 10.45 -20.48
C ALA A 39 -25.53 11.91 -20.81
N VAL A 40 -24.95 12.83 -20.04
CA VAL A 40 -25.02 14.27 -20.30
C VAL A 40 -23.60 14.77 -20.47
N LYS A 41 -23.26 15.29 -21.65
CA LYS A 41 -21.95 15.85 -21.95
C LYS A 41 -21.91 17.33 -21.58
N CYS A 42 -20.77 17.81 -21.13
CA CYS A 42 -20.52 19.23 -20.86
C CYS A 42 -19.62 19.81 -21.93
N VAL A 43 -20.01 20.96 -22.48
CA VAL A 43 -19.24 21.70 -23.48
C VAL A 43 -19.00 23.15 -23.04
N ASP A 44 -17.91 23.75 -23.52
CA ASP A 44 -17.63 25.18 -23.35
C ASP A 44 -18.41 26.04 -24.37
N SER A 45 -18.30 27.37 -24.25
CA SER A 45 -18.96 28.32 -25.16
C SER A 45 -18.49 28.25 -26.63
N ARG A 46 -17.47 27.44 -26.94
CA ARG A 46 -16.95 27.19 -28.28
C ARG A 46 -17.34 25.79 -28.79
N GLY A 47 -18.11 25.02 -28.02
CA GLY A 47 -18.54 23.66 -28.34
C GLY A 47 -17.51 22.57 -28.03
N ASN A 48 -16.40 22.89 -27.38
CA ASN A 48 -15.39 21.89 -27.01
C ASN A 48 -15.87 21.05 -25.83
N LYS A 49 -15.69 19.73 -25.91
CA LYS A 49 -16.08 18.79 -24.85
C LYS A 49 -15.16 18.92 -23.63
N LEU A 50 -15.73 19.32 -22.50
CA LEU A 50 -15.04 19.39 -21.21
C LEU A 50 -15.11 18.02 -20.49
N GLY A 51 -16.23 17.31 -20.59
CA GLY A 51 -16.40 16.03 -19.91
C GLY A 51 -17.84 15.51 -19.96
N HIS A 52 -18.17 14.59 -19.06
CA HIS A 52 -19.55 14.17 -18.82
C HIS A 52 -19.95 14.40 -17.38
N VAL A 53 -21.24 14.62 -17.16
CA VAL A 53 -21.82 14.64 -15.82
C VAL A 53 -21.65 13.28 -15.16
N SER A 54 -21.16 13.29 -13.94
CA SER A 54 -20.94 12.11 -13.11
C SER A 54 -22.26 11.43 -12.76
N GLY A 55 -22.29 10.10 -12.82
CA GLY A 55 -23.40 9.31 -12.28
C GLY A 55 -23.44 9.27 -10.75
N ARG A 56 -22.37 9.71 -10.07
CA ARG A 56 -22.31 9.86 -8.61
C ARG A 56 -22.51 11.31 -8.21
N ILE A 57 -23.27 11.54 -7.15
CA ILE A 57 -23.48 12.86 -6.56
C ILE A 57 -22.26 13.21 -5.72
N LEU A 58 -21.57 14.31 -6.05
CA LEU A 58 -20.32 14.72 -5.41
C LEU A 58 -20.44 16.02 -4.60
N SER A 59 -21.66 16.54 -4.43
CA SER A 59 -21.95 17.79 -3.72
C SER A 59 -23.25 17.72 -2.92
N LEU A 60 -23.35 18.49 -1.83
CA LEU A 60 -24.50 18.52 -0.88
C LEU A 60 -25.84 18.91 -1.52
N THR A 61 -25.82 19.69 -2.61
CA THR A 61 -27.01 20.05 -3.42
C THR A 61 -26.94 19.43 -4.81
N GLY A 62 -26.21 18.33 -4.95
CA GLY A 62 -25.87 17.72 -6.22
C GLY A 62 -26.94 16.78 -6.74
N ILE A 63 -27.05 16.64 -8.07
CA ILE A 63 -27.87 15.60 -8.71
C ILE A 63 -27.02 14.75 -9.66
N SER A 64 -27.43 13.50 -9.88
CA SER A 64 -26.72 12.58 -10.79
C SER A 64 -26.98 12.90 -12.26
N ASN A 65 -26.20 12.34 -13.18
CA ASN A 65 -26.45 12.47 -14.62
C ASN A 65 -27.85 11.99 -15.04
N LYS A 66 -28.35 10.87 -14.48
CA LYS A 66 -29.69 10.33 -14.75
C LYS A 66 -30.80 11.27 -14.27
N GLU A 67 -30.64 11.81 -13.08
CA GLU A 67 -31.61 12.74 -12.50
C GLU A 67 -31.62 14.08 -13.25
N LEU A 68 -30.44 14.60 -13.62
CA LEU A 68 -30.33 15.77 -14.47
C LEU A 68 -30.98 15.50 -15.84
N HIS A 69 -30.69 14.35 -16.46
CA HIS A 69 -31.24 13.98 -17.76
C HIS A 69 -32.78 13.92 -17.75
N ALA A 70 -33.37 13.43 -16.65
CA ALA A 70 -34.82 13.38 -16.47
C ALA A 70 -35.44 14.78 -16.24
N LYS A 71 -34.74 15.66 -15.50
CA LYS A 71 -35.21 17.01 -15.17
C LYS A 71 -34.90 18.07 -16.24
N MET A 72 -34.05 17.74 -17.21
CA MET A 72 -33.79 18.58 -18.39
C MET A 72 -35.02 18.55 -19.32
N THR A 73 -35.78 19.64 -19.32
CA THR A 73 -36.94 19.84 -20.20
C THR A 73 -36.54 19.99 -21.67
N ASN A 74 -35.36 20.56 -21.94
CA ASN A 74 -34.76 20.66 -23.28
C ASN A 74 -33.53 19.75 -23.40
N ASP A 75 -33.06 19.50 -24.63
CA ASP A 75 -31.87 18.67 -24.88
C ASP A 75 -30.57 19.31 -24.37
N SER A 76 -30.59 20.61 -24.08
CA SER A 76 -29.50 21.31 -23.42
C SER A 76 -29.97 22.23 -22.29
N ILE A 77 -29.07 22.48 -21.35
CA ILE A 77 -29.27 23.40 -20.23
C ILE A 77 -27.99 24.19 -19.94
N GLU A 78 -28.14 25.50 -19.75
CA GLU A 78 -27.01 26.36 -19.39
C GLU A 78 -26.62 26.15 -17.92
N GLY A 79 -25.31 26.11 -17.69
CA GLY A 79 -24.72 26.02 -16.36
C GLY A 79 -23.56 26.99 -16.18
N ARG A 80 -23.15 27.16 -14.93
CA ARG A 80 -21.98 27.98 -14.58
C ARG A 80 -21.03 27.21 -13.68
N VAL A 81 -19.74 27.24 -14.00
CA VAL A 81 -18.72 26.60 -13.17
C VAL A 81 -18.64 27.31 -11.82
N GLU A 82 -18.74 26.57 -10.72
CA GLU A 82 -18.76 27.08 -9.35
C GLU A 82 -17.49 26.74 -8.58
N SER A 83 -16.94 25.55 -8.80
CA SER A 83 -15.72 25.10 -8.14
C SER A 83 -15.04 23.96 -8.89
N HIS A 84 -13.80 23.67 -8.48
CA HIS A 84 -12.97 22.58 -8.97
C HIS A 84 -12.86 21.50 -7.90
N PRO A 85 -13.79 20.53 -7.83
CA PRO A 85 -13.66 19.41 -6.92
C PRO A 85 -12.45 18.55 -7.27
N SER A 86 -11.67 18.19 -6.26
CA SER A 86 -10.67 17.13 -6.36
C SER A 86 -11.40 15.79 -6.37
N ILE A 87 -11.49 15.13 -7.54
CA ILE A 87 -12.16 13.83 -7.65
C ILE A 87 -11.09 12.75 -7.67
N GLN A 88 -11.08 11.93 -6.62
CA GLN A 88 -10.20 10.77 -6.56
C GLN A 88 -10.86 9.59 -7.28
N SER A 89 -10.17 9.04 -8.27
CA SER A 89 -10.57 7.79 -8.93
C SER A 89 -10.66 6.67 -7.89
N SER A 90 -11.57 5.70 -8.10
CA SER A 90 -11.69 4.47 -7.30
C SER A 90 -10.39 3.66 -7.21
N ASN A 91 -9.41 3.98 -8.06
CA ASN A 91 -8.17 3.24 -8.23
C ASN A 91 -6.96 4.00 -7.63
N GLY A 92 -7.19 5.12 -6.92
CA GLY A 92 -6.14 5.82 -6.17
C GLY A 92 -5.13 6.65 -6.97
N TRP A 93 -5.08 6.55 -8.31
CA TRP A 93 -4.17 7.33 -9.15
C TRP A 93 -4.87 8.51 -9.86
N MET A 94 -4.19 9.67 -9.81
CA MET A 94 -4.58 11.02 -10.26
C MET A 94 -5.90 11.59 -9.69
N SER A 95 -5.81 12.78 -9.08
CA SER A 95 -6.96 13.65 -8.87
C SER A 95 -7.41 14.19 -10.24
N LYS A 96 -8.44 13.58 -10.85
CA LYS A 96 -9.11 14.26 -11.97
C LYS A 96 -9.81 15.46 -11.38
N ILE A 97 -9.34 16.66 -11.71
CA ILE A 97 -10.02 17.88 -11.31
C ILE A 97 -11.31 17.93 -12.14
N GLY A 98 -12.43 17.70 -11.46
CA GLY A 98 -13.75 17.85 -12.05
C GLY A 98 -14.21 19.30 -11.97
N LEU A 99 -15.33 19.60 -12.60
CA LEU A 99 -16.02 20.90 -12.44
C LEU A 99 -17.32 20.68 -11.69
N THR A 100 -17.57 21.46 -10.66
CA THR A 100 -18.93 21.60 -10.11
C THR A 100 -19.63 22.69 -10.90
N ILE A 101 -20.76 22.36 -11.51
CA ILE A 101 -21.55 23.27 -12.33
C ILE A 101 -22.88 23.52 -11.63
N GLY A 102 -23.20 24.77 -11.38
CA GLY A 102 -24.52 25.20 -10.93
C GLY A 102 -25.46 25.32 -12.13
N VAL A 103 -26.62 24.67 -12.03
CA VAL A 103 -27.65 24.61 -13.06
C VAL A 103 -28.99 24.97 -12.43
N MET A 104 -29.85 25.67 -13.16
CA MET A 104 -31.19 26.02 -12.71
C MET A 104 -32.21 25.08 -13.38
N ILE A 105 -32.91 24.27 -12.60
CA ILE A 105 -33.93 23.32 -13.10
C ILE A 105 -35.32 23.71 -12.58
N ASP A 106 -36.37 23.30 -13.27
CA ASP A 106 -37.75 23.59 -12.87
C ASP A 106 -38.31 22.55 -11.88
N GLU A 107 -39.15 22.97 -10.93
CA GLU A 107 -39.69 22.13 -9.83
C GLU A 107 -41.08 21.50 -10.10
N GLU A 108 -41.64 21.51 -11.33
CA GLU A 108 -43.00 20.98 -11.57
C GLU A 108 -43.06 19.53 -12.10
N ASN A 109 -43.93 18.72 -11.44
CA ASN A 109 -44.39 17.33 -11.67
C ASN A 109 -43.64 16.17 -10.97
N GLU A 110 -44.00 15.92 -9.71
CA GLU A 110 -43.74 14.65 -8.99
C GLU A 110 -44.79 13.54 -9.26
N GLU A 111 -45.75 13.75 -10.16
CA GLU A 111 -46.76 12.73 -10.51
C GLU A 111 -46.72 12.42 -12.01
N GLY A 112 -46.09 11.30 -12.39
CA GLY A 112 -46.17 10.78 -13.75
C GLY A 112 -45.02 9.85 -14.14
N ALA A 113 -45.22 8.54 -13.93
CA ALA A 113 -44.47 7.42 -14.53
C ALA A 113 -42.93 7.44 -14.35
N VAL A 114 -42.47 7.07 -13.16
CA VAL A 114 -41.14 6.47 -13.00
C VAL A 114 -41.35 4.97 -12.78
N ASP A 115 -40.89 4.20 -13.75
CA ASP A 115 -40.77 2.75 -13.69
C ASP A 115 -40.05 2.36 -12.39
N LYS A 116 -40.66 1.46 -11.60
CA LYS A 116 -40.19 1.11 -10.25
C LYS A 116 -38.82 0.42 -10.21
N ASP A 117 -38.22 0.14 -11.37
CA ASP A 117 -36.90 -0.48 -11.50
C ASP A 117 -35.73 0.51 -11.74
N MET A 118 -35.96 1.84 -11.76
CA MET A 118 -34.89 2.81 -12.06
C MET A 118 -34.77 4.03 -11.13
N SER A 119 -35.19 3.93 -9.87
CA SER A 119 -34.81 4.88 -8.82
C SER A 119 -34.02 4.18 -7.69
N HIS A 120 -32.71 4.36 -7.65
CA HIS A 120 -32.03 4.40 -6.35
C HIS A 120 -32.17 5.83 -5.85
N SER A 121 -33.30 6.13 -5.20
CA SER A 121 -33.43 7.34 -4.41
C SER A 121 -32.41 7.25 -3.28
N VAL A 122 -31.33 8.01 -3.39
CA VAL A 122 -30.34 8.14 -2.31
C VAL A 122 -31.04 8.83 -1.14
N LYS A 123 -31.46 8.06 -0.14
CA LYS A 123 -32.03 8.61 1.08
C LYS A 123 -30.90 9.21 1.91
N ILE A 124 -30.92 10.51 2.16
CA ILE A 124 -29.93 11.18 3.01
C ILE A 124 -30.53 11.34 4.40
N LEU A 125 -29.89 10.74 5.41
CA LEU A 125 -30.27 10.88 6.80
C LEU A 125 -29.56 12.10 7.40
N GLU A 126 -30.35 13.10 7.78
CA GLU A 126 -29.89 14.21 8.60
C GLU A 126 -30.04 13.84 10.08
N ARG A 127 -28.96 14.01 10.85
CA ARG A 127 -28.85 13.61 12.26
C ARG A 127 -28.09 14.67 13.04
N GLU A 128 -28.35 14.75 14.34
CA GLU A 128 -27.78 15.76 15.22
C GLU A 128 -27.08 15.12 16.40
N VAL A 129 -25.88 15.60 16.74
CA VAL A 129 -25.13 15.14 17.91
C VAL A 129 -24.74 16.31 18.81
N ILE A 130 -24.72 16.04 20.11
CA ILE A 130 -24.29 17.01 21.12
C ILE A 130 -22.81 16.82 21.42
N VAL A 131 -22.06 17.90 21.27
CA VAL A 131 -20.63 17.96 21.56
C VAL A 131 -20.38 18.67 22.89
N LYS A 132 -19.67 17.99 23.79
CA LYS A 132 -19.28 18.43 25.13
C LYS A 132 -17.78 18.70 25.20
N GLY A 133 -17.31 19.25 26.31
CA GLY A 133 -15.87 19.41 26.56
C GLY A 133 -15.52 20.74 27.21
N SER A 134 -14.56 20.70 28.14
CA SER A 134 -14.05 21.89 28.82
C SER A 134 -13.22 22.76 27.87
N LEU A 135 -13.33 24.09 27.98
CA LEU A 135 -12.52 25.04 27.21
C LEU A 135 -11.01 24.90 27.46
N ARG A 136 -10.61 24.33 28.61
CA ARG A 136 -9.20 24.04 28.91
C ARG A 136 -8.64 22.86 28.11
N GLN A 137 -9.48 21.88 27.79
CA GLN A 137 -9.08 20.66 27.10
C GLN A 137 -9.29 20.76 25.58
N TYR A 138 -10.29 21.51 25.15
CA TYR A 138 -10.66 21.67 23.75
C TYR A 138 -10.59 23.15 23.35
N THR A 139 -9.37 23.59 23.01
CA THR A 139 -9.06 25.01 22.72
C THR A 139 -9.80 25.54 21.51
N GLY A 140 -10.09 24.68 20.51
CA GLY A 140 -10.84 25.01 19.30
C GLY A 140 -12.31 25.38 19.55
N LYS A 141 -12.86 25.01 20.73
CA LYS A 141 -14.26 25.30 21.08
C LYS A 141 -14.57 26.79 21.13
N THR A 142 -13.63 27.60 21.62
CA THR A 142 -13.79 29.06 21.67
C THR A 142 -13.90 29.67 20.27
N LYS A 143 -13.20 29.08 19.29
CA LYS A 143 -13.22 29.52 17.89
C LYS A 143 -14.54 29.15 17.22
N VAL A 144 -15.06 27.94 17.49
CA VAL A 144 -16.40 27.51 17.05
C VAL A 144 -17.48 28.46 17.55
N ILE A 145 -17.46 28.82 18.84
CA ILE A 145 -18.46 29.72 19.44
C ILE A 145 -18.42 31.10 18.80
N LYS A 146 -17.23 31.67 18.60
CA LYS A 146 -17.06 32.99 17.97
C LYS A 146 -17.53 32.99 16.51
N ALA A 147 -17.16 31.99 15.72
CA ALA A 147 -17.55 31.88 14.33
C ALA A 147 -19.08 31.78 14.19
N PHE A 148 -19.73 30.98 15.03
CA PHE A 148 -21.18 30.83 15.01
C PHE A 148 -21.91 32.13 15.42
N GLN A 149 -21.41 32.83 16.44
CA GLN A 149 -21.97 34.12 16.89
C GLN A 149 -21.81 35.25 15.86
N GLN A 150 -20.81 35.15 14.98
CA GLN A 150 -20.59 36.09 13.88
C GLN A 150 -21.55 35.87 12.69
N GLY A 151 -22.39 34.82 12.74
CA GLY A 151 -23.33 34.47 11.68
C GLY A 151 -22.69 33.64 10.56
N ASP A 152 -21.45 33.19 10.73
CA ASP A 152 -20.76 32.37 9.74
C ASP A 152 -21.27 30.93 9.77
N THR A 153 -21.32 30.31 8.59
CA THR A 153 -21.57 28.86 8.50
C THR A 153 -20.39 28.11 9.12
N THR A 154 -20.58 27.68 10.37
CA THR A 154 -19.53 27.06 11.17
C THR A 154 -19.54 25.55 10.96
N LEU A 155 -18.51 25.04 10.30
CA LEU A 155 -18.33 23.61 10.04
C LEU A 155 -17.29 23.01 10.97
N VAL A 156 -17.56 21.82 11.48
CA VAL A 156 -16.64 21.01 12.27
C VAL A 156 -16.53 19.64 11.66
N SER A 157 -15.37 18.99 11.82
CA SER A 157 -15.21 17.61 11.39
C SER A 157 -15.14 16.66 12.56
N PHE A 158 -15.64 15.45 12.38
CA PHE A 158 -15.60 14.39 13.37
C PHE A 158 -14.44 13.45 13.07
N LYS A 159 -13.72 13.05 14.11
CA LYS A 159 -12.62 12.09 14.05
C LYS A 159 -12.78 11.05 15.14
N LYS A 160 -12.63 9.78 14.77
CA LYS A 160 -12.65 8.66 15.72
C LYS A 160 -11.24 8.44 16.30
N GLU A 161 -11.14 8.47 17.62
CA GLU A 161 -10.00 8.00 18.40
C GLU A 161 -10.38 6.65 19.05
N THR A 162 -9.43 5.95 19.66
CA THR A 162 -9.59 4.56 20.14
C THR A 162 -10.87 4.36 20.98
N ASP A 163 -11.19 5.32 21.86
CA ASP A 163 -12.32 5.24 22.79
C ASP A 163 -13.33 6.41 22.72
N LYS A 164 -13.12 7.39 21.83
CA LYS A 164 -13.97 8.60 21.76
C LYS A 164 -14.09 9.17 20.35
N ILE A 165 -15.09 10.04 20.13
CA ILE A 165 -15.23 10.81 18.90
C ILE A 165 -14.97 12.28 19.22
N THR A 166 -13.89 12.82 18.69
CA THR A 166 -13.49 14.22 18.86
C THR A 166 -13.93 15.02 17.65
N THR A 167 -14.34 16.26 17.86
CA THR A 167 -14.56 17.23 16.78
C THR A 167 -13.34 18.13 16.61
N LEU A 168 -13.03 18.47 15.36
CA LEU A 168 -11.96 19.38 14.98
C LEU A 168 -12.56 20.61 14.30
N PHE A 169 -12.04 21.79 14.65
CA PHE A 169 -12.33 23.04 13.96
C PHE A 169 -11.01 23.62 13.45
N GLN A 170 -10.86 23.73 12.12
CA GLN A 170 -9.60 24.17 11.49
C GLN A 170 -8.37 23.38 11.97
N GLY A 171 -8.54 22.06 12.20
CA GLY A 171 -7.48 21.17 12.66
C GLY A 171 -7.25 21.13 14.18
N GLU A 172 -7.93 21.96 14.97
CA GLU A 172 -7.80 21.98 16.44
C GLU A 172 -8.96 21.25 17.14
N PRO A 173 -8.69 20.48 18.23
CA PRO A 173 -9.73 19.83 19.02
C PRO A 173 -10.75 20.84 19.60
N ALA A 174 -12.01 20.67 19.22
CA ALA A 174 -13.11 21.58 19.52
C ALA A 174 -14.18 21.00 20.48
N GLY A 175 -14.12 19.70 20.77
CA GLY A 175 -14.98 19.05 21.75
C GLY A 175 -15.12 17.56 21.47
N GLU A 176 -15.82 16.86 22.35
CA GLU A 176 -16.04 15.42 22.31
C GLU A 176 -17.55 15.13 22.21
N VAL A 177 -17.92 14.21 21.32
CA VAL A 177 -19.31 13.79 21.15
C VAL A 177 -19.75 13.03 22.40
N ASN A 178 -20.89 13.41 22.97
CA ASN A 178 -21.43 12.70 24.12
C ASN A 178 -21.91 11.30 23.73
N LEU A 179 -21.20 10.26 24.15
CA LEU A 179 -21.52 8.86 23.81
C LEU A 179 -22.55 8.20 24.75
N SER A 180 -23.19 8.95 25.65
CA SER A 180 -24.14 8.40 26.62
C SER A 180 -25.45 7.93 25.95
N SER A 181 -25.67 6.61 25.99
CA SER A 181 -26.87 5.80 25.69
C SER A 181 -27.47 5.89 24.27
N ASN A 182 -27.31 4.81 23.51
CA ASN A 182 -28.14 4.31 22.38
C ASN A 182 -28.76 5.29 21.36
N ASP A 183 -28.27 6.52 21.26
CA ASP A 183 -28.77 7.53 20.33
C ASP A 183 -28.48 7.11 18.88
N GLU A 184 -29.53 6.94 18.08
CA GLU A 184 -29.45 6.59 16.65
C GLU A 184 -28.54 7.55 15.88
N SER A 185 -28.45 8.82 16.29
CA SER A 185 -27.57 9.81 15.66
C SER A 185 -26.11 9.49 15.94
N VAL A 186 -25.75 9.12 17.17
CA VAL A 186 -24.38 8.72 17.53
C VAL A 186 -24.01 7.41 16.84
N GLN A 187 -24.94 6.45 16.72
CA GLN A 187 -24.71 5.21 15.98
C GLN A 187 -24.50 5.48 14.49
N SER A 188 -25.32 6.36 13.89
CA SER A 188 -25.18 6.81 12.49
C SER A 188 -23.81 7.44 12.27
N LEU A 189 -23.38 8.34 13.17
CA LEU A 189 -22.08 8.98 13.08
C LEU A 189 -20.92 7.98 13.21
N LYS A 190 -21.02 7.01 14.13
CA LYS A 190 -20.03 5.93 14.28
C LYS A 190 -19.90 5.10 13.00
N LYS A 191 -21.02 4.74 12.38
CA LYS A 191 -21.06 4.00 11.11
C LYS A 191 -20.46 4.82 9.96
N GLY A 192 -20.85 6.09 9.86
CA GLY A 192 -20.28 7.02 8.88
C GLY A 192 -18.75 7.13 8.99
N LEU A 193 -18.22 7.26 10.21
CA LEU A 193 -16.78 7.34 10.47
C LEU A 193 -16.02 6.01 10.31
N GLN A 194 -16.70 4.87 10.19
CA GLN A 194 -16.06 3.60 9.84
C GLN A 194 -15.74 3.52 8.34
N VAL A 195 -16.62 4.09 7.52
CA VAL A 195 -16.50 4.08 6.05
C VAL A 195 -15.75 5.32 5.55
N LEU A 196 -15.98 6.46 6.18
CA LEU A 196 -15.37 7.75 5.85
C LEU A 196 -14.31 8.12 6.89
N ASN A 197 -13.10 8.48 6.44
CA ASN A 197 -12.02 8.91 7.34
C ASN A 197 -12.37 10.18 8.15
N GLU A 198 -13.35 10.96 7.68
CA GLU A 198 -13.81 12.20 8.29
C GLU A 198 -15.27 12.44 7.89
N VAL A 199 -16.11 12.81 8.85
CA VAL A 199 -17.49 13.27 8.61
C VAL A 199 -17.54 14.75 8.95
N VAL A 200 -18.11 15.57 8.07
CA VAL A 200 -18.25 17.02 8.30
C VAL A 200 -19.67 17.32 8.74
N GLY A 201 -19.80 18.11 9.80
CA GLY A 201 -21.08 18.59 10.32
C GLY A 201 -21.12 20.10 10.46
N LYS A 202 -22.34 20.65 10.40
CA LYS A 202 -22.62 22.07 10.60
C LYS A 202 -23.08 22.29 12.03
N VAL A 203 -22.46 23.25 12.72
CA VAL A 203 -22.94 23.70 14.03
C VAL A 203 -24.25 24.45 13.83
N ILE A 204 -25.29 24.02 14.55
CA ILE A 204 -26.66 24.56 14.42
C ILE A 204 -27.17 25.24 15.68
N ASP A 205 -26.60 24.91 16.84
CA ASP A 205 -26.96 25.49 18.13
C ASP A 205 -25.77 25.51 19.09
N ILE A 206 -25.69 26.52 19.96
CA ILE A 206 -24.66 26.67 20.98
C ILE A 206 -25.29 26.98 22.33
N LYS A 207 -25.00 26.14 23.32
CA LYS A 207 -25.35 26.30 24.73
C LYS A 207 -24.08 26.61 25.55
N PRO A 208 -24.21 27.10 26.80
CA PRO A 208 -23.06 27.53 27.60
C PRO A 208 -21.96 26.46 27.77
N THR A 209 -22.33 25.18 27.78
CA THR A 209 -21.39 24.06 28.01
C THR A 209 -21.28 23.10 26.83
N THR A 210 -22.14 23.21 25.81
CA THR A 210 -22.24 22.25 24.69
C THR A 210 -22.60 22.94 23.39
N TYR A 211 -22.33 22.32 22.24
CA TYR A 211 -22.90 22.75 20.97
C TYR A 211 -23.46 21.55 20.20
N THR A 212 -24.47 21.81 19.37
CA THR A 212 -25.15 20.79 18.56
C THR A 212 -24.67 20.87 17.12
N VAL A 213 -24.36 19.72 16.54
CA VAL A 213 -23.86 19.61 15.18
C VAL A 213 -24.81 18.74 14.38
N SER A 214 -25.38 19.29 13.31
CA SER A 214 -26.12 18.54 12.30
C SER A 214 -25.14 17.99 11.25
N PHE A 215 -25.29 16.73 10.89
CA PHE A 215 -24.52 16.09 9.83
C PHE A 215 -25.44 15.21 8.98
N LYS A 216 -25.01 14.98 7.74
CA LYS A 216 -25.76 14.20 6.75
C LYS A 216 -24.97 12.95 6.41
N ILE A 217 -25.64 11.80 6.46
CA ILE A 217 -25.07 10.51 6.07
C ILE A 217 -26.01 9.89 5.04
N ASP A 218 -25.43 9.40 3.96
CA ASP A 218 -26.13 8.66 2.93
C ASP A 218 -26.63 7.32 3.51
N GLU A 219 -27.92 7.01 3.38
CA GLU A 219 -28.50 5.75 3.86
C GLU A 219 -27.86 4.53 3.15
N SER A 220 -27.32 4.70 1.94
CA SER A 220 -26.53 3.66 1.27
C SER A 220 -25.21 3.35 1.98
N ILE A 221 -24.70 4.21 2.87
CA ILE A 221 -23.60 3.85 3.79
C ILE A 221 -24.09 2.81 4.80
N PHE A 222 -25.36 2.85 5.19
CA PHE A 222 -25.94 1.83 6.07
C PHE A 222 -26.18 0.53 5.32
N ASN A 223 -26.45 0.58 4.01
CA ASN A 223 -26.45 -0.59 3.15
C ASN A 223 -25.04 -1.09 2.85
N GLN A 224 -24.02 -0.24 2.79
CA GLN A 224 -22.62 -0.71 2.79
C GLN A 224 -22.25 -1.36 4.12
N VAL A 225 -22.84 -0.92 5.23
CA VAL A 225 -22.67 -1.58 6.54
C VAL A 225 -23.53 -2.86 6.66
N ALA A 226 -24.66 -2.97 5.94
CA ALA A 226 -25.51 -4.15 5.88
C ALA A 226 -25.12 -5.16 4.76
N GLU A 227 -24.36 -4.73 3.76
CA GLU A 227 -23.67 -5.57 2.77
C GLU A 227 -22.22 -5.85 3.18
N THR A 228 -21.71 -5.22 4.24
CA THR A 228 -20.56 -5.72 5.01
C THR A 228 -21.03 -6.47 6.25
N ASP A 229 -21.91 -7.45 6.05
CA ASP A 229 -22.05 -8.55 7.01
C ASP A 229 -21.05 -9.69 6.71
N ASP A 230 -20.01 -9.43 5.92
CA ASP A 230 -18.77 -10.21 5.97
C ASP A 230 -17.57 -9.25 6.03
N VAL A 231 -17.36 -8.56 7.16
CA VAL A 231 -15.98 -8.62 7.67
C VAL A 231 -15.87 -10.04 8.17
N ASN A 232 -15.41 -10.94 7.29
CA ASN A 232 -15.05 -12.29 7.72
C ASN A 232 -14.26 -12.10 9.01
N THR A 233 -14.78 -12.61 10.13
CA THR A 233 -14.02 -12.50 11.36
C THR A 233 -12.71 -13.22 11.09
N LEU A 234 -11.62 -12.85 11.77
CA LEU A 234 -10.36 -13.54 11.55
C LEU A 234 -10.49 -15.07 11.69
N LYS A 235 -11.46 -15.52 12.50
CA LYS A 235 -11.84 -16.92 12.62
C LYS A 235 -12.45 -17.48 11.33
N ASP A 236 -13.42 -16.79 10.73
CA ASP A 236 -14.09 -17.22 9.50
C ASP A 236 -13.11 -17.27 8.32
N VAL A 237 -12.24 -16.25 8.17
CA VAL A 237 -11.19 -16.26 7.13
C VAL A 237 -10.27 -17.47 7.29
N LYS A 238 -9.85 -17.78 8.51
CA LYS A 238 -8.99 -18.93 8.76
C LYS A 238 -9.67 -20.24 8.40
N GLU A 239 -10.94 -20.41 8.78
CA GLU A 239 -11.72 -21.61 8.42
C GLU A 239 -11.86 -21.75 6.90
N GLU A 240 -12.14 -20.66 6.18
CA GLU A 240 -12.20 -20.64 4.73
C GLU A 240 -10.84 -21.02 4.10
N VAL A 241 -9.75 -20.40 4.57
CA VAL A 241 -8.40 -20.62 4.05
C VAL A 241 -7.93 -22.06 4.31
N MET A 242 -8.19 -22.62 5.49
CA MET A 242 -7.89 -24.03 5.78
C MET A 242 -8.60 -24.96 4.79
N ASN A 243 -9.89 -24.73 4.52
CA ASN A 243 -10.67 -25.56 3.61
C ASN A 243 -10.26 -25.40 2.14
N LYS A 244 -9.96 -24.16 1.71
CA LYS A 244 -9.67 -23.82 0.30
C LYS A 244 -8.23 -24.13 -0.11
N VAL A 245 -7.28 -23.86 0.78
CA VAL A 245 -5.84 -23.91 0.49
C VAL A 245 -5.21 -25.19 1.05
N GLY A 246 -5.77 -25.76 2.13
CA GLY A 246 -5.20 -26.92 2.80
C GLY A 246 -3.99 -26.59 3.65
N ILE A 247 -3.92 -25.38 4.23
CA ILE A 247 -2.89 -25.01 5.19
C ILE A 247 -3.25 -25.55 6.58
N GLU A 248 -2.25 -26.07 7.29
CA GLU A 248 -2.42 -26.56 8.66
C GLU A 248 -2.76 -25.43 9.63
N LYS A 249 -3.60 -25.74 10.63
CA LYS A 249 -4.07 -24.77 11.62
C LYS A 249 -2.91 -24.16 12.41
N GLU A 250 -1.94 -24.99 12.80
CA GLU A 250 -0.76 -24.59 13.57
C GLU A 250 0.08 -23.55 12.80
N GLU A 251 0.15 -23.65 11.48
CA GLU A 251 0.90 -22.72 10.63
C GLU A 251 0.18 -21.36 10.57
N LEU A 252 -1.14 -21.35 10.40
CA LEU A 252 -1.94 -20.11 10.45
C LEU A 252 -1.84 -19.40 11.80
N GLU A 253 -1.87 -20.16 12.90
CA GLU A 253 -1.70 -19.62 14.25
C GLU A 253 -0.29 -19.07 14.48
N ALA A 254 0.74 -19.74 13.93
CA ALA A 254 2.11 -19.24 13.98
C ALA A 254 2.28 -17.92 13.20
N ILE A 255 1.69 -17.81 12.01
CA ILE A 255 1.72 -16.59 11.19
C ILE A 255 0.96 -15.46 11.89
N GLU A 256 -0.24 -15.72 12.42
CA GLU A 256 -1.02 -14.72 13.16
C GLU A 256 -0.23 -14.21 14.37
N SER A 257 0.31 -15.12 15.19
CA SER A 257 1.10 -14.76 16.38
C SER A 257 2.31 -13.90 16.02
N TYR A 258 3.02 -14.27 14.96
CA TYR A 258 4.12 -13.47 14.43
C TYR A 258 3.65 -12.07 14.00
N LEU A 259 2.59 -11.97 13.20
CA LEU A 259 2.04 -10.69 12.74
C LEU A 259 1.60 -9.79 13.91
N ARG A 260 0.91 -10.35 14.91
CA ARG A 260 0.50 -9.60 16.11
C ARG A 260 1.68 -9.12 16.94
N SER A 261 2.72 -9.96 17.10
CA SER A 261 3.95 -9.55 17.82
C SER A 261 4.72 -8.43 17.12
N ASN A 262 4.45 -8.19 15.83
CA ASN A 262 5.02 -7.12 15.02
C ASN A 262 4.04 -5.96 14.77
N ASP A 263 3.04 -5.76 15.65
CA ASP A 263 2.07 -4.65 15.63
C ASP A 263 1.23 -4.54 14.35
N VAL A 264 1.02 -5.65 13.64
CA VAL A 264 0.10 -5.73 12.49
C VAL A 264 -1.33 -5.79 13.00
N SER A 265 -2.17 -4.85 12.58
CA SER A 265 -3.58 -4.82 12.97
C SER A 265 -4.36 -5.99 12.37
N GLU A 266 -5.38 -6.47 13.08
CA GLU A 266 -6.26 -7.56 12.64
C GLU A 266 -6.80 -7.37 11.22
N LYS A 267 -7.21 -6.14 10.85
CA LYS A 267 -7.62 -5.80 9.48
C LYS A 267 -6.60 -6.22 8.42
N HIS A 268 -5.31 -6.01 8.69
CA HIS A 268 -4.25 -6.37 7.75
C HIS A 268 -3.90 -7.85 7.80
N ILE A 269 -4.13 -8.53 8.93
CA ILE A 269 -4.00 -9.99 9.02
C ILE A 269 -5.09 -10.66 8.16
N ILE A 270 -6.33 -10.20 8.27
CA ILE A 270 -7.46 -10.64 7.44
C ILE A 270 -7.12 -10.46 5.95
N LEU A 271 -6.74 -9.24 5.54
CA LEU A 271 -6.36 -8.96 4.15
C LEU A 271 -5.22 -9.84 3.65
N THR A 272 -4.25 -10.16 4.52
CA THR A 272 -3.15 -11.08 4.17
C THR A 272 -3.68 -12.49 3.91
N PHE A 273 -4.51 -13.03 4.81
CA PHE A 273 -5.05 -14.40 4.68
C PHE A 273 -6.02 -14.53 3.50
N GLU A 274 -6.80 -13.51 3.20
CA GLU A 274 -7.68 -13.47 2.02
C GLU A 274 -6.91 -13.61 0.69
N THR A 275 -5.61 -13.26 0.67
CA THR A 275 -4.77 -13.44 -0.52
C THR A 275 -4.29 -14.88 -0.74
N TYR A 276 -4.51 -15.79 0.22
CA TYR A 276 -4.02 -17.16 0.12
C TYR A 276 -4.78 -17.93 -0.96
N ARG A 277 -4.04 -18.78 -1.67
CA ARG A 277 -4.61 -19.67 -2.68
C ARG A 277 -3.77 -20.92 -2.80
N LYS A 278 -4.38 -21.95 -3.37
CA LYS A 278 -3.70 -23.17 -3.75
C LYS A 278 -2.86 -22.93 -5.01
N TYR A 279 -1.63 -23.44 -5.00
CA TYR A 279 -0.72 -23.49 -6.14
C TYR A 279 -0.54 -24.93 -6.58
N ASP A 280 -0.15 -25.14 -7.83
CA ASP A 280 0.29 -26.45 -8.33
C ASP A 280 1.55 -26.90 -7.57
N GLU A 281 1.77 -28.22 -7.49
CA GLU A 281 2.75 -28.82 -6.58
C GLU A 281 4.19 -28.34 -6.82
N ASP A 282 4.58 -28.18 -8.09
CA ASP A 282 5.86 -27.66 -8.54
C ASP A 282 6.10 -26.21 -8.07
N VAL A 283 5.06 -25.38 -8.10
CA VAL A 283 5.10 -23.99 -7.65
C VAL A 283 4.98 -23.88 -6.13
N ALA A 284 4.15 -24.71 -5.50
CA ALA A 284 3.92 -24.72 -4.05
C ALA A 284 5.20 -25.04 -3.28
N ASN A 285 6.09 -25.86 -3.84
CA ASN A 285 7.41 -26.17 -3.28
C ASN A 285 8.32 -24.93 -3.14
N ARG A 286 8.02 -23.83 -3.82
CA ARG A 286 8.72 -22.54 -3.71
C ARG A 286 8.19 -21.66 -2.57
N ILE A 287 7.11 -22.05 -1.90
CA ILE A 287 6.65 -21.35 -0.68
C ILE A 287 7.64 -21.70 0.43
N PRO A 288 8.32 -20.70 1.05
CA PRO A 288 9.22 -21.00 2.16
C PRO A 288 8.43 -21.65 3.30
N LYS A 289 8.81 -22.88 3.66
CA LYS A 289 8.40 -23.46 4.95
C LYS A 289 8.86 -22.52 6.06
N LYS A 290 8.13 -22.51 7.20
CA LYS A 290 8.49 -21.70 8.37
C LYS A 290 10.01 -21.62 8.53
N PRO A 291 10.63 -20.45 8.25
CA PRO A 291 12.07 -20.34 8.27
C PRO A 291 12.61 -20.75 9.63
N GLU A 292 13.73 -21.49 9.66
CA GLU A 292 14.45 -21.80 10.91
C GLU A 292 14.76 -20.53 11.71
N THR A 293 14.84 -19.39 11.02
CA THR A 293 14.97 -18.06 11.61
C THR A 293 14.01 -17.09 10.94
N LEU A 294 13.00 -16.66 11.69
CA LEU A 294 12.15 -15.55 11.27
C LEU A 294 12.91 -14.23 11.41
N PHE A 295 12.57 -13.26 10.55
CA PHE A 295 13.11 -11.91 10.69
C PHE A 295 12.70 -11.32 12.04
N LYS A 296 13.68 -10.78 12.79
CA LYS A 296 13.41 -10.09 14.05
C LYS A 296 13.24 -8.60 13.78
N ASP A 297 12.00 -8.13 13.80
CA ASP A 297 11.73 -6.73 13.58
C ASP A 297 12.13 -5.90 14.80
N THR A 298 12.96 -4.89 14.56
CA THR A 298 13.41 -3.92 15.57
C THR A 298 13.06 -2.48 15.19
N PHE A 299 12.44 -2.26 14.01
CA PHE A 299 12.20 -0.93 13.44
C PHE A 299 10.86 -0.81 12.67
N GLY A 300 9.95 -1.76 12.87
CA GLY A 300 8.61 -1.79 12.28
C GLY A 300 8.60 -2.12 10.78
N ALA A 301 9.60 -2.87 10.30
CA ALA A 301 9.70 -3.31 8.91
C ALA A 301 8.53 -4.21 8.49
N VAL A 302 8.15 -5.18 9.32
CA VAL A 302 7.13 -6.19 9.04
C VAL A 302 5.78 -5.50 8.86
N LYS A 303 5.40 -4.64 9.81
CA LYS A 303 4.17 -3.85 9.73
C LYS A 303 4.11 -3.01 8.45
N LYS A 304 5.18 -2.28 8.14
CA LYS A 304 5.25 -1.46 6.92
C LYS A 304 5.08 -2.32 5.67
N ALA A 305 5.85 -3.40 5.55
CA ALA A 305 5.78 -4.29 4.40
C ALA A 305 4.38 -4.89 4.22
N VAL A 306 3.78 -5.45 5.27
CA VAL A 306 2.43 -6.03 5.19
C VAL A 306 1.39 -4.99 4.75
N VAL A 307 1.45 -3.76 5.30
CA VAL A 307 0.53 -2.69 4.91
C VAL A 307 0.70 -2.31 3.43
N TYR A 308 1.94 -2.14 2.97
CA TYR A 308 2.23 -1.77 1.58
C TYR A 308 1.91 -2.89 0.60
N THR A 309 2.29 -4.13 0.91
CA THR A 309 1.98 -5.32 0.10
C THR A 309 0.47 -5.56 -0.01
N ASN A 310 -0.28 -5.39 1.08
CA ASN A 310 -1.76 -5.45 1.06
C ASN A 310 -2.41 -4.32 0.23
N LYS A 311 -1.64 -3.30 -0.16
CA LYS A 311 -2.05 -2.25 -1.10
C LYS A 311 -1.48 -2.45 -2.50
N GLY A 312 -0.93 -3.63 -2.80
CA GLY A 312 -0.35 -3.97 -4.09
C GLY A 312 0.95 -3.21 -4.39
N LYS A 313 1.65 -2.69 -3.38
CA LYS A 313 2.93 -2.00 -3.57
C LYS A 313 4.08 -2.99 -3.60
N HIS A 314 5.03 -2.72 -4.49
CA HIS A 314 6.31 -3.42 -4.57
C HIS A 314 7.32 -2.80 -3.61
N LEU A 315 8.27 -3.59 -3.13
CA LEU A 315 9.17 -3.17 -2.04
C LEU A 315 10.62 -3.06 -2.53
N ARG A 316 11.35 -2.09 -1.97
CA ARG A 316 12.80 -1.95 -2.16
C ARG A 316 13.47 -1.99 -0.79
N LEU A 317 14.25 -3.02 -0.53
CA LEU A 317 14.95 -3.22 0.73
C LEU A 317 16.41 -2.78 0.58
N GLU A 318 16.80 -1.81 1.37
CA GLU A 318 18.12 -1.16 1.26
C GLU A 318 18.79 -1.14 2.62
N GLY A 319 20.04 -1.61 2.70
CA GLY A 319 20.84 -1.59 3.92
C GLY A 319 22.16 -2.30 3.73
N GLU A 320 22.97 -2.39 4.77
CA GLU A 320 24.29 -3.03 4.70
C GLU A 320 24.19 -4.56 4.55
N LYS A 321 25.34 -5.20 4.27
CA LYS A 321 25.42 -6.66 4.16
C LYS A 321 25.13 -7.30 5.52
N GLY A 322 24.26 -8.30 5.53
CA GLY A 322 23.95 -9.06 6.74
C GLY A 322 22.91 -8.42 7.66
N THR A 323 22.21 -7.36 7.24
CA THR A 323 21.09 -6.76 7.99
C THR A 323 19.78 -7.57 7.98
N GLY A 324 19.78 -8.76 7.35
CA GLY A 324 18.63 -9.66 7.34
C GLY A 324 17.63 -9.45 6.19
N LYS A 325 17.97 -8.70 5.15
CA LYS A 325 17.10 -8.46 3.97
C LYS A 325 16.54 -9.76 3.35
N ASN A 326 17.39 -10.75 3.07
CA ASN A 326 16.94 -11.99 2.44
C ASN A 326 16.09 -12.85 3.39
N VAL A 327 16.39 -12.81 4.70
CA VAL A 327 15.55 -13.45 5.73
C VAL A 327 14.17 -12.77 5.79
N PHE A 328 14.12 -11.44 5.65
CA PHE A 328 12.87 -10.69 5.61
C PHE A 328 12.01 -11.03 4.39
N VAL A 329 12.61 -11.10 3.19
CA VAL A 329 11.92 -11.54 1.97
C VAL A 329 11.27 -12.91 2.15
N ARG A 330 12.05 -13.90 2.64
CA ARG A 330 11.54 -15.25 2.90
C ARG A 330 10.46 -15.28 3.98
N THR A 331 10.61 -14.45 5.01
CA THR A 331 9.60 -14.28 6.07
C THR A 331 8.29 -13.72 5.50
N LEU A 332 8.35 -12.75 4.58
CA LEU A 332 7.15 -12.23 3.91
C LEU A 332 6.50 -13.29 3.01
N ALA A 333 7.28 -14.04 2.24
CA ALA A 333 6.74 -15.13 1.41
C ALA A 333 6.04 -16.21 2.25
N TRP A 334 6.61 -16.54 3.42
CA TRP A 334 5.98 -17.41 4.42
C TRP A 334 4.67 -16.81 4.97
N ILE A 335 4.67 -15.53 5.37
CA ILE A 335 3.48 -14.81 5.87
C ILE A 335 2.34 -14.77 4.83
N TYR A 336 2.66 -14.66 3.56
CA TYR A 336 1.67 -14.60 2.48
C TYR A 336 1.34 -15.97 1.89
N GLN A 337 2.01 -17.04 2.36
CA GLN A 337 1.96 -18.39 1.80
C GLN A 337 2.04 -18.36 0.27
N ARG A 338 3.04 -17.61 -0.20
CA ARG A 338 3.21 -17.26 -1.62
C ARG A 338 4.55 -17.78 -2.12
N PRO A 339 4.59 -18.40 -3.31
CA PRO A 339 5.82 -18.87 -3.92
C PRO A 339 6.83 -17.75 -4.02
N LEU A 340 8.11 -18.04 -3.73
CA LEU A 340 9.20 -17.09 -3.82
C LEU A 340 10.20 -17.53 -4.90
N PHE A 341 10.43 -16.64 -5.86
CA PHE A 341 11.52 -16.72 -6.82
C PHE A 341 12.64 -15.82 -6.34
N GLU A 342 13.87 -16.33 -6.23
CA GLU A 342 15.04 -15.54 -5.84
C GLU A 342 16.01 -15.52 -7.04
N VAL A 343 16.27 -14.33 -7.57
CA VAL A 343 17.17 -14.11 -8.71
C VAL A 343 18.28 -13.17 -8.27
N SER A 344 19.52 -13.63 -8.34
CA SER A 344 20.70 -12.81 -8.03
C SER A 344 21.20 -12.14 -9.30
N LEU A 345 21.12 -10.81 -9.35
CA LEU A 345 21.55 -10.04 -10.52
C LEU A 345 23.06 -9.77 -10.48
N ASN A 346 23.65 -9.65 -11.65
CA ASN A 346 25.07 -9.33 -11.84
C ASN A 346 25.26 -8.44 -13.09
N SER A 347 26.49 -8.00 -13.36
CA SER A 347 26.78 -7.09 -14.47
C SER A 347 26.64 -7.70 -15.86
N GLN A 348 26.60 -9.03 -15.98
CA GLN A 348 26.40 -9.74 -17.25
C GLN A 348 24.93 -10.05 -17.52
N PHE A 349 24.06 -9.84 -16.53
CA PHE A 349 22.64 -10.14 -16.60
C PHE A 349 21.96 -9.27 -17.66
N ASP A 350 21.23 -9.89 -18.59
CA ASP A 350 20.58 -9.20 -19.69
C ASP A 350 19.04 -9.33 -19.67
N LYS A 351 18.41 -8.91 -20.77
CA LYS A 351 16.95 -8.97 -20.92
C LYS A 351 16.42 -10.41 -21.06
N MET A 352 17.17 -11.29 -21.72
CA MET A 352 16.78 -12.68 -21.92
C MET A 352 16.89 -13.45 -20.61
N ASP A 353 17.92 -13.17 -19.80
CA ASP A 353 18.06 -13.75 -18.45
C ASP A 353 16.92 -13.34 -17.50
N LEU A 354 16.30 -12.18 -17.76
CA LEU A 354 15.16 -11.72 -16.98
C LEU A 354 13.83 -12.28 -17.49
N LEU A 355 13.60 -12.25 -18.80
CA LEU A 355 12.29 -12.47 -19.39
C LEU A 355 12.10 -13.85 -20.03
N GLY A 356 13.19 -14.48 -20.43
CA GLY A 356 13.16 -15.67 -21.26
C GLY A 356 13.61 -15.44 -22.70
N SER A 357 13.81 -16.55 -23.40
CA SER A 357 14.27 -16.57 -24.77
C SER A 357 13.57 -17.64 -25.59
N LYS A 358 13.74 -17.58 -26.91
CA LYS A 358 13.24 -18.64 -27.80
C LYS A 358 14.28 -19.74 -27.89
N SER A 359 13.88 -20.97 -27.57
CA SER A 359 14.66 -22.18 -27.80
C SER A 359 14.08 -23.01 -28.94
N PHE A 360 14.87 -23.93 -29.47
CA PHE A 360 14.45 -24.88 -30.49
C PHE A 360 14.40 -26.27 -29.86
N GLU A 361 13.21 -26.84 -29.78
CA GLU A 361 13.05 -28.25 -29.46
C GLU A 361 13.23 -29.05 -30.75
N GLN A 362 14.29 -29.85 -30.81
CA GLN A 362 14.54 -30.79 -31.89
C GLN A 362 14.30 -32.21 -31.39
N GLY A 363 13.51 -32.97 -32.13
CA GLY A 363 13.24 -34.36 -31.82
C GLY A 363 12.80 -35.13 -33.05
N THR A 364 12.43 -36.38 -32.83
CA THR A 364 11.90 -37.26 -33.87
C THR A 364 10.50 -37.69 -33.43
N ASN A 365 9.49 -37.40 -34.24
CA ASN A 365 8.12 -37.84 -33.97
C ASN A 365 8.03 -39.38 -34.02
N GLU A 366 6.94 -39.95 -33.52
CA GLU A 366 6.67 -41.41 -33.53
C GLU A 366 6.82 -42.04 -34.93
N ASP A 367 6.64 -41.27 -36.00
CA ASP A 367 6.82 -41.67 -37.40
C ASP A 367 8.29 -41.62 -37.90
N GLY A 368 9.28 -41.36 -37.03
CA GLY A 368 10.69 -41.27 -37.42
C GLY A 368 11.07 -39.98 -38.16
N LYS A 369 10.19 -38.97 -38.20
CA LYS A 369 10.44 -37.68 -38.87
C LYS A 369 11.05 -36.67 -37.90
N PRO A 370 12.15 -35.99 -38.28
CA PRO A 370 12.69 -34.90 -37.47
C PRO A 370 11.69 -33.74 -37.43
N PHE A 371 11.45 -33.20 -36.24
CA PHE A 371 10.71 -31.96 -36.03
C PHE A 371 11.62 -30.93 -35.37
N SER A 372 11.33 -29.65 -35.62
CA SER A 372 11.96 -28.51 -34.96
C SER A 372 10.84 -27.55 -34.61
N ASN A 373 10.54 -27.44 -33.31
CA ASN A 373 9.55 -26.52 -32.78
C ASN A 373 10.27 -25.37 -32.08
N VAL A 374 9.78 -24.14 -32.29
CA VAL A 374 10.25 -22.98 -31.55
C VAL A 374 9.42 -22.87 -30.29
N ILE A 375 10.05 -23.03 -29.13
CA ILE A 375 9.43 -22.89 -27.81
C ILE A 375 9.97 -21.62 -27.17
N PHE A 376 9.16 -20.96 -26.34
CA PHE A 376 9.63 -19.87 -25.51
C PHE A 376 9.86 -20.41 -24.09
N GLU A 377 11.10 -20.32 -23.62
CA GLU A 377 11.48 -20.68 -22.26
C GLU A 377 11.37 -19.42 -21.41
N LYS A 378 10.39 -19.40 -20.50
CA LYS A 378 10.19 -18.28 -19.58
C LYS A 378 11.25 -18.31 -18.50
N GLU A 379 11.76 -17.14 -18.15
CA GLU A 379 12.61 -16.98 -16.97
C GLU A 379 11.79 -16.63 -15.73
N ALA A 380 12.45 -16.72 -14.57
CA ALA A 380 11.85 -16.60 -13.25
C ALA A 380 10.93 -15.37 -13.09
N PHE A 381 11.23 -14.24 -13.73
CA PHE A 381 10.37 -13.05 -13.65
C PHE A 381 9.01 -13.26 -14.32
N VAL A 382 8.99 -13.80 -15.54
CA VAL A 382 7.73 -14.00 -16.29
C VAL A 382 6.91 -15.11 -15.65
N GLU A 383 7.56 -16.19 -15.20
CA GLU A 383 6.87 -17.25 -14.44
C GLU A 383 6.23 -16.70 -13.16
N ALA A 384 7.01 -15.97 -12.34
CA ALA A 384 6.51 -15.39 -11.10
C ALA A 384 5.36 -14.39 -11.36
N MET A 385 5.46 -13.61 -12.44
CA MET A 385 4.45 -12.64 -12.84
C MET A 385 3.12 -13.32 -13.16
N GLU A 386 3.10 -14.31 -14.05
CA GLU A 386 1.88 -14.99 -14.47
C GLU A 386 1.18 -15.70 -13.30
N ILE A 387 1.95 -16.39 -12.46
CA ILE A 387 1.41 -17.15 -11.35
C ILE A 387 1.18 -16.29 -10.11
N GLY A 388 1.35 -14.96 -10.17
CA GLY A 388 1.18 -14.02 -9.06
C GLY A 388 2.00 -14.38 -7.82
N ALA A 389 3.25 -14.80 -8.02
CA ALA A 389 4.20 -15.13 -6.96
C ALA A 389 4.89 -13.88 -6.41
N PHE A 390 5.73 -14.08 -5.39
CA PHE A 390 6.77 -13.13 -5.07
C PHE A 390 8.03 -13.42 -5.87
N ILE A 391 8.68 -12.35 -6.33
CA ILE A 391 10.03 -12.43 -6.87
C ILE A 391 10.94 -11.43 -6.15
N ASN A 392 12.08 -11.94 -5.69
CA ASN A 392 13.17 -11.15 -5.18
C ASN A 392 14.25 -11.01 -6.25
N LEU A 393 14.52 -9.76 -6.64
CA LEU A 393 15.67 -9.41 -7.45
C LEU A 393 16.75 -8.92 -6.49
N ASP A 394 17.75 -9.77 -6.23
CA ASP A 394 18.86 -9.47 -5.33
C ASP A 394 20.00 -8.78 -6.07
N GLU A 395 20.73 -7.95 -5.35
CA GLU A 395 21.85 -7.15 -5.85
C GLU A 395 21.49 -6.29 -7.07
N VAL A 396 20.29 -5.67 -7.09
CA VAL A 396 19.80 -4.89 -8.24
C VAL A 396 20.66 -3.70 -8.65
N ASN A 397 21.60 -3.28 -7.79
CA ASN A 397 22.55 -2.23 -8.10
C ASN A 397 23.81 -2.74 -8.81
N THR A 398 23.92 -4.02 -9.16
CA THR A 398 25.05 -4.56 -9.95
C THR A 398 24.75 -4.68 -11.44
N VAL A 399 23.46 -4.70 -11.81
CA VAL A 399 23.01 -4.84 -13.21
C VAL A 399 22.97 -3.48 -13.92
N ASP A 400 22.95 -3.51 -15.25
CA ASP A 400 22.66 -2.33 -16.06
C ASP A 400 21.22 -1.82 -15.79
N PRO A 401 21.01 -0.52 -15.51
CA PRO A 401 19.67 0.03 -15.25
C PRO A 401 18.64 -0.23 -16.37
N SER A 402 19.07 -0.42 -17.62
CA SER A 402 18.20 -0.70 -18.76
C SER A 402 17.49 -2.05 -18.67
N VAL A 403 18.05 -3.02 -17.92
CA VAL A 403 17.42 -4.31 -17.63
C VAL A 403 16.21 -4.11 -16.72
N LEU A 404 16.35 -3.30 -15.66
CA LEU A 404 15.24 -3.00 -14.74
C LEU A 404 14.12 -2.17 -15.39
N VAL A 405 14.43 -1.39 -16.43
CA VAL A 405 13.41 -0.66 -17.21
C VAL A 405 12.44 -1.62 -17.90
N GLN A 406 12.87 -2.84 -18.25
CA GLN A 406 12.01 -3.81 -18.93
C GLN A 406 10.79 -4.21 -18.09
N ILE A 407 10.91 -4.18 -16.76
CA ILE A 407 9.86 -4.62 -15.84
C ILE A 407 8.96 -3.48 -15.35
N HIS A 408 9.22 -2.23 -15.75
CA HIS A 408 8.47 -1.06 -15.26
C HIS A 408 6.96 -1.16 -15.51
N SER A 409 6.55 -1.73 -16.64
CA SER A 409 5.12 -1.93 -16.97
C SER A 409 4.46 -3.04 -16.15
N ALA A 410 5.22 -4.02 -15.67
CA ALA A 410 4.71 -5.07 -14.81
C ALA A 410 4.48 -4.59 -13.37
N VAL A 411 5.24 -3.56 -12.93
CA VAL A 411 5.25 -3.06 -11.54
C VAL A 411 4.62 -1.68 -11.37
N ASP A 412 4.12 -1.07 -12.44
CA ASP A 412 3.26 0.12 -12.35
C ASP A 412 1.79 -0.25 -12.52
N ASP A 413 0.90 0.73 -12.56
CA ASP A 413 -0.55 0.51 -12.60
C ASP A 413 -1.04 -0.33 -13.79
N ARG A 414 -0.22 -0.48 -14.84
CA ARG A 414 -0.58 -1.35 -15.95
C ARG A 414 -0.66 -2.81 -15.49
N GLY A 415 0.21 -3.22 -14.56
CA GLY A 415 0.28 -4.61 -14.08
C GLY A 415 0.43 -5.62 -15.21
N ALA A 416 1.06 -5.23 -16.33
CA ALA A 416 1.14 -6.04 -17.53
C ALA A 416 2.27 -5.55 -18.44
N MET A 417 2.89 -6.45 -19.19
CA MET A 417 3.99 -6.11 -20.09
C MET A 417 4.00 -6.97 -21.36
N GLN A 418 4.57 -6.40 -22.42
CA GLN A 418 4.89 -7.14 -23.62
C GLN A 418 6.25 -7.85 -23.45
N VAL A 419 6.24 -9.18 -23.43
CA VAL A 419 7.45 -10.00 -23.44
C VAL A 419 7.81 -10.33 -24.89
N PRO A 420 8.97 -9.90 -25.40
CA PRO A 420 9.37 -10.19 -26.78
C PRO A 420 9.48 -11.68 -27.03
N GLY A 421 8.84 -12.14 -28.11
CA GLY A 421 8.87 -13.55 -28.47
C GLY A 421 7.88 -14.45 -27.73
N TYR A 422 7.26 -13.97 -26.65
CA TYR A 422 6.25 -14.70 -25.88
C TYR A 422 4.84 -14.12 -26.06
N GLY A 423 4.68 -12.80 -25.90
CA GLY A 423 3.38 -12.16 -26.03
C GLY A 423 3.09 -11.12 -24.94
N TRP A 424 1.81 -10.78 -24.82
CA TRP A 424 1.31 -9.93 -23.75
C TRP A 424 1.14 -10.77 -22.49
N VAL A 425 1.71 -10.30 -21.37
CA VAL A 425 1.67 -10.99 -20.07
C VAL A 425 1.04 -10.06 -19.04
N GLU A 426 0.00 -10.54 -18.36
CA GLU A 426 -0.64 -9.84 -17.25
C GLU A 426 -0.10 -10.37 -15.91
N ALA A 427 0.12 -9.47 -14.96
CA ALA A 427 0.52 -9.84 -13.61
C ALA A 427 -0.64 -10.58 -12.94
N GLY A 428 -0.37 -11.81 -12.52
CA GLY A 428 -1.28 -12.59 -11.72
C GLY A 428 -1.64 -11.86 -10.43
N GLN A 429 -2.82 -12.17 -9.90
CA GLN A 429 -3.31 -11.55 -8.68
C GLN A 429 -2.28 -11.66 -7.54
N ASN A 430 -2.04 -10.54 -6.86
CA ASN A 430 -1.08 -10.42 -5.76
C ASN A 430 0.41 -10.64 -6.15
N PHE A 431 0.76 -10.56 -7.43
CA PHE A 431 2.16 -10.50 -7.86
C PHE A 431 2.91 -9.40 -7.09
N GLY A 432 4.10 -9.73 -6.59
CA GLY A 432 4.89 -8.79 -5.80
C GLY A 432 6.38 -8.89 -6.08
N VAL A 433 6.98 -7.78 -6.49
CA VAL A 433 8.42 -7.64 -6.68
C VAL A 433 9.05 -7.03 -5.44
N MET A 434 10.15 -7.65 -5.00
CA MET A 434 11.04 -7.15 -3.95
C MET A 434 12.42 -6.93 -4.56
N LEU A 435 12.96 -5.72 -4.43
CA LEU A 435 14.33 -5.42 -4.82
C LEU A 435 15.20 -5.39 -3.58
N THR A 436 16.31 -6.11 -3.54
CA THR A 436 17.30 -6.01 -2.46
C THR A 436 18.63 -5.43 -2.97
N MET A 437 19.21 -4.51 -2.20
CA MET A 437 20.50 -3.91 -2.53
C MET A 437 21.34 -3.61 -1.30
N ASN A 438 22.66 -3.62 -1.50
CA ASN A 438 23.65 -3.20 -0.51
C ASN A 438 24.06 -1.75 -0.81
N LYS A 439 23.95 -0.86 0.17
CA LYS A 439 24.08 0.58 -0.02
C LYS A 439 25.52 1.05 -0.36
N ASP A 440 26.52 0.30 0.10
CA ASP A 440 27.93 0.73 0.10
C ASP A 440 28.85 -0.25 -0.67
N TYR A 441 28.33 -0.96 -1.67
CA TYR A 441 29.15 -1.87 -2.47
C TYR A 441 29.87 -1.11 -3.60
N ILE A 442 31.19 -1.24 -3.66
CA ILE A 442 32.03 -0.63 -4.71
C ILE A 442 31.72 -1.32 -6.05
N GLY A 443 31.60 -0.54 -7.12
CA GLY A 443 31.28 -1.07 -8.46
C GLY A 443 29.79 -1.27 -8.73
N THR A 444 28.93 -0.47 -8.08
CA THR A 444 27.48 -0.51 -8.27
C THR A 444 26.96 0.64 -9.13
N ASN A 445 25.91 0.35 -9.90
CA ASN A 445 25.15 1.33 -10.66
C ASN A 445 24.04 1.91 -9.77
N PRO A 446 23.94 3.24 -9.64
CA PRO A 446 22.81 3.85 -8.97
C PRO A 446 21.53 3.50 -9.73
N LEU A 447 20.47 3.15 -9.00
CA LEU A 447 19.16 2.96 -9.61
C LEU A 447 18.67 4.29 -10.20
N ASN A 448 18.07 4.22 -11.39
CA ASN A 448 17.45 5.40 -11.98
C ASN A 448 16.20 5.83 -11.19
N GLU A 449 15.86 7.12 -11.28
CA GLU A 449 14.72 7.73 -10.57
C GLU A 449 13.40 7.02 -10.88
N ALA A 450 13.19 6.62 -12.15
CA ALA A 450 12.01 5.91 -12.59
C ALA A 450 11.82 4.55 -11.90
N THR A 451 12.90 3.81 -11.64
CA THR A 451 12.84 2.57 -10.87
C THR A 451 12.61 2.89 -9.40
N MET A 452 13.29 3.90 -8.85
CA MET A 452 13.12 4.26 -7.45
C MET A 452 11.68 4.67 -7.10
N ASP A 453 10.98 5.38 -7.97
CA ASP A 453 9.62 5.87 -7.76
C ASP A 453 8.55 4.76 -7.74
N ARG A 454 8.83 3.63 -8.39
CA ARG A 454 7.89 2.48 -8.49
C ARG A 454 7.91 1.57 -7.27
N PHE A 455 8.94 1.64 -6.43
CA PHE A 455 9.12 0.73 -5.31
C PHE A 455 9.15 1.47 -3.98
N THR A 456 8.45 0.92 -2.99
CA THR A 456 8.37 1.51 -1.66
C THR A 456 9.63 1.14 -0.85
N PRO A 457 10.43 2.13 -0.40
CA PRO A 457 11.68 1.84 0.29
C PRO A 457 11.44 1.38 1.74
N ILE A 458 12.12 0.33 2.14
CA ILE A 458 12.28 -0.11 3.53
C ILE A 458 13.79 -0.11 3.82
N LEU A 459 14.22 0.84 4.65
CA LEU A 459 15.61 1.00 5.04
C LEU A 459 15.92 0.08 6.23
N PHE A 460 16.87 -0.83 6.04
CA PHE A 460 17.37 -1.71 7.06
C PHE A 460 18.54 -1.03 7.78
N PRO A 461 18.40 -0.75 9.08
CA PRO A 461 19.50 -0.16 9.85
C PRO A 461 20.67 -1.14 9.92
N SER A 462 21.88 -0.60 10.06
CA SER A 462 23.06 -1.41 10.36
C SER A 462 22.88 -2.13 11.70
N ASN A 463 23.29 -3.40 11.72
CA ASN A 463 23.22 -4.20 12.94
C ASN A 463 24.31 -3.72 13.90
N LYS A 464 23.94 -3.06 14.99
CA LYS A 464 24.89 -2.68 16.06
C LYS A 464 25.36 -3.90 16.89
N SER A 465 24.68 -5.02 16.77
CA SER A 465 24.97 -6.25 17.49
C SER A 465 24.60 -7.43 16.62
N ILE A 466 25.38 -8.50 16.74
CA ILE A 466 25.26 -9.74 15.98
C ILE A 466 24.92 -10.95 16.85
N ILE A 467 24.78 -10.79 18.18
CA ILE A 467 24.45 -11.90 19.12
C ILE A 467 23.38 -12.83 18.57
N GLU A 468 22.21 -12.28 18.21
CA GLU A 468 21.08 -13.11 17.76
C GLU A 468 21.40 -13.85 16.46
N THR A 469 22.14 -13.20 15.56
CA THR A 469 22.57 -13.85 14.31
C THR A 469 23.54 -14.99 14.60
N LEU A 470 24.48 -14.81 15.53
CA LEU A 470 25.46 -15.82 15.93
C LEU A 470 24.79 -16.99 16.65
N ARG A 471 23.88 -16.74 17.61
CA ARG A 471 23.15 -17.80 18.35
C ARG A 471 22.36 -18.71 17.43
N VAL A 472 21.75 -18.13 16.41
CA VAL A 472 20.96 -18.86 15.42
C VAL A 472 21.86 -19.64 14.47
N ARG A 473 22.93 -19.01 13.97
CA ARG A 473 23.77 -19.59 12.92
C ARG A 473 24.78 -20.60 13.44
N VAL A 474 25.20 -20.46 14.68
CA VAL A 474 26.14 -21.37 15.34
C VAL A 474 25.56 -21.81 16.69
N PRO A 475 24.53 -22.68 16.70
CA PRO A 475 23.87 -23.11 17.94
C PRO A 475 24.79 -23.88 18.89
N SER A 476 25.88 -24.46 18.38
CA SER A 476 26.91 -25.16 19.16
C SER A 476 27.84 -24.22 19.93
N ALA A 477 27.96 -22.96 19.53
CA ALA A 477 28.86 -22.01 20.16
C ALA A 477 28.40 -21.66 21.58
N THR A 478 29.37 -21.50 22.49
CA THR A 478 29.04 -21.16 23.87
C THR A 478 28.49 -19.73 23.97
N LEU A 479 27.67 -19.48 24.99
CA LEU A 479 27.14 -18.13 25.24
C LEU A 479 28.24 -17.09 25.49
N ILE A 480 29.36 -17.53 26.06
CA ILE A 480 30.53 -16.68 26.35
C ILE A 480 31.19 -16.28 25.03
N ASP A 481 31.51 -17.25 24.18
CA ASP A 481 32.16 -16.97 22.89
C ASP A 481 31.31 -16.06 21.99
N ILE A 482 29.99 -16.25 22.00
CA ILE A 482 29.05 -15.39 21.28
C ILE A 482 29.06 -13.96 21.82
N GLN A 483 29.13 -13.79 23.14
CA GLN A 483 29.18 -12.47 23.78
C GLN A 483 30.50 -11.75 23.46
N ASP A 484 31.61 -12.47 23.50
CA ASP A 484 32.93 -11.92 23.21
C ASP A 484 33.07 -11.56 21.72
N ALA A 485 32.61 -12.43 20.82
CA ALA A 485 32.53 -12.15 19.38
C ALA A 485 31.69 -10.90 19.07
N ASP A 486 30.53 -10.75 19.72
CA ASP A 486 29.69 -9.56 19.56
C ASP A 486 30.33 -8.29 20.12
N LYS A 487 31.07 -8.39 21.22
CA LYS A 487 31.81 -7.26 21.80
C LYS A 487 32.90 -6.76 20.86
N ILE A 488 33.68 -7.68 20.29
CA ILE A 488 34.68 -7.38 19.26
C ILE A 488 34.00 -6.75 18.04
N TYR A 489 32.91 -7.33 17.55
CA TYR A 489 32.15 -6.76 16.43
C TYR A 489 31.68 -5.33 16.71
N LYS A 490 31.15 -5.05 17.91
CA LYS A 490 30.70 -3.70 18.32
C LYS A 490 31.84 -2.69 18.33
N ASN A 491 33.02 -3.08 18.78
CA ASN A 491 34.20 -2.21 18.77
C ASN A 491 34.61 -1.91 17.32
N ILE A 492 34.72 -2.93 16.46
CA ILE A 492 35.02 -2.72 15.03
C ILE A 492 33.95 -1.82 14.38
N PHE A 493 32.67 -2.04 14.68
CA PHE A 493 31.56 -1.21 14.20
C PHE A 493 31.72 0.26 14.64
N ALA A 494 32.11 0.52 15.89
CA ALA A 494 32.35 1.87 16.39
C ALA A 494 33.55 2.55 15.68
N MET A 495 34.60 1.80 15.36
CA MET A 495 35.74 2.31 14.60
C MET A 495 35.35 2.68 13.16
N VAL A 496 34.48 1.87 12.54
CA VAL A 496 33.92 2.15 11.21
C VAL A 496 33.07 3.42 11.23
N GLU A 497 32.14 3.55 12.19
CA GLU A 497 31.30 4.76 12.35
C GLU A 497 32.13 6.00 12.68
N GLY A 498 33.24 5.82 13.41
CA GLY A 498 34.21 6.87 13.72
C GLY A 498 35.14 7.23 12.54
N GLY A 499 35.06 6.52 11.42
CA GLY A 499 35.90 6.75 10.24
C GLY A 499 37.37 6.35 10.42
N GLN A 500 37.69 5.55 11.45
CA GLN A 500 39.06 5.09 11.73
C GLN A 500 39.50 3.97 10.80
N ILE A 501 38.56 3.09 10.45
CA ILE A 501 38.75 1.99 9.51
C ILE A 501 37.61 1.98 8.49
N SER A 502 37.84 1.35 7.33
CA SER A 502 36.84 1.27 6.28
C SER A 502 35.70 0.30 6.62
N LYS A 503 34.49 0.58 6.12
CA LYS A 503 33.30 -0.29 6.26
C LYS A 503 33.52 -1.72 5.76
N ASN A 504 34.44 -1.93 4.81
CA ASN A 504 34.79 -3.26 4.30
C ASN A 504 35.43 -4.18 5.35
N CYS A 505 35.89 -3.64 6.48
CA CYS A 505 36.44 -4.39 7.60
C CYS A 505 35.35 -5.08 8.45
N LEU A 506 34.08 -4.68 8.29
CA LEU A 506 32.97 -5.22 9.06
C LEU A 506 32.39 -6.47 8.38
N THR A 507 32.39 -7.61 9.08
CA THR A 507 31.88 -8.88 8.53
C THR A 507 31.12 -9.69 9.56
N ILE A 508 29.87 -10.07 9.28
CA ILE A 508 29.13 -11.02 10.12
C ILE A 508 29.55 -12.46 9.80
N ARG A 509 29.82 -12.76 8.52
CA ARG A 509 30.24 -14.10 8.08
C ARG A 509 31.59 -14.51 8.67
N GLY A 510 32.49 -13.55 8.89
CA GLY A 510 33.76 -13.81 9.56
C GLY A 510 33.57 -14.33 10.99
N PHE A 511 32.71 -13.69 11.78
CA PHE A 511 32.39 -14.16 13.14
C PHE A 511 31.65 -15.49 13.16
N ILE A 512 30.77 -15.76 12.19
CA ILE A 512 30.13 -17.08 12.06
C ILE A 512 31.19 -18.15 11.83
N SER A 513 32.06 -17.99 10.82
CA SER A 513 33.13 -18.95 10.54
C SER A 513 34.11 -19.11 11.70
N ALA A 514 34.39 -18.04 12.44
CA ALA A 514 35.23 -18.11 13.63
C ALA A 514 34.60 -18.99 14.72
N LEU A 515 33.31 -18.79 15.03
CA LEU A 515 32.62 -19.57 16.05
C LEU A 515 32.42 -21.04 15.65
N GLU A 516 32.28 -21.34 14.37
CA GLU A 516 32.17 -22.73 13.87
C GLU A 516 33.42 -23.57 14.16
N VAL A 517 34.59 -22.95 14.30
CA VAL A 517 35.88 -23.63 14.55
C VAL A 517 36.52 -23.29 15.90
N ALA A 518 35.84 -22.45 16.70
CA ALA A 518 36.39 -21.94 17.97
C ALA A 518 36.63 -23.05 19.00
N GLU A 519 35.85 -24.13 18.97
CA GLU A 519 36.03 -25.28 19.87
C GLU A 519 37.37 -26.01 19.62
N ASP A 520 37.81 -26.07 18.37
CA ASP A 520 39.02 -26.79 17.96
C ASP A 520 40.29 -25.90 17.99
N LEU A 521 40.16 -24.63 17.59
CA LEU A 521 41.30 -23.71 17.41
C LEU A 521 41.43 -22.65 18.50
N GLY A 522 40.39 -22.49 19.34
CA GLY A 522 40.25 -21.37 20.26
C GLY A 522 39.67 -20.13 19.58
N LEU A 523 38.79 -19.42 20.31
CA LEU A 523 38.06 -18.25 19.79
C LEU A 523 38.97 -17.17 19.22
N LYS A 524 40.07 -16.86 19.91
CA LYS A 524 40.99 -15.80 19.52
C LYS A 524 41.61 -16.05 18.16
N GLU A 525 42.22 -17.22 17.97
CA GLU A 525 42.85 -17.59 16.70
C GLU A 525 41.82 -17.64 15.57
N ALA A 526 40.65 -18.23 15.86
CA ALA A 526 39.56 -18.32 14.89
C ALA A 526 39.06 -16.95 14.40
N ILE A 527 38.96 -15.96 15.30
CA ILE A 527 38.58 -14.58 14.94
C ILE A 527 39.71 -13.89 14.17
N ILE A 528 40.98 -14.09 14.55
CA ILE A 528 42.12 -13.55 13.78
C ILE A 528 42.05 -14.04 12.33
N ASP A 529 41.88 -15.34 12.12
CA ASP A 529 41.83 -15.93 10.77
C ASP A 529 40.62 -15.48 9.96
N ASN A 530 39.45 -15.43 10.57
CA ASN A 530 38.20 -15.22 9.84
C ASN A 530 37.71 -13.76 9.80
N VAL A 531 38.27 -12.89 10.64
CA VAL A 531 37.92 -11.46 10.71
C VAL A 531 39.11 -10.58 10.35
N ALA A 532 40.22 -10.66 11.10
CA ALA A 532 41.36 -9.77 10.89
C ALA A 532 42.11 -10.07 9.58
N ASN A 533 42.48 -11.33 9.34
CA ASN A 533 43.29 -11.74 8.19
C ASN A 533 42.57 -11.56 6.83
N ARG A 534 41.25 -11.32 6.84
CA ARG A 534 40.48 -11.00 5.63
C ARG A 534 40.57 -9.54 5.21
N ILE A 535 41.11 -8.66 6.06
CA ILE A 535 41.27 -7.23 5.77
C ILE A 535 42.56 -7.06 5.00
N GLU A 536 42.49 -6.58 3.75
CA GLU A 536 43.66 -6.40 2.87
C GLU A 536 44.61 -5.31 3.35
N ASP A 537 44.06 -4.20 3.86
CA ASP A 537 44.82 -3.06 4.38
C ASP A 537 45.51 -3.41 5.71
N GLU A 538 46.83 -3.28 5.76
CA GLU A 538 47.64 -3.67 6.91
C GLU A 538 47.37 -2.80 8.15
N ASP A 539 47.12 -1.50 7.98
CA ASP A 539 46.82 -0.59 9.09
C ASP A 539 45.46 -0.93 9.70
N TYR A 540 44.44 -1.14 8.86
CA TYR A 540 43.12 -1.57 9.33
C TYR A 540 43.16 -2.94 9.99
N ARG A 541 43.94 -3.87 9.45
CA ARG A 541 44.16 -5.19 10.07
C ARG A 541 44.80 -5.05 11.45
N TYR A 542 45.82 -4.20 11.58
CA TYR A 542 46.48 -3.92 12.85
C TYR A 542 45.51 -3.36 13.90
N TYR A 543 44.66 -2.40 13.53
CA TYR A 543 43.63 -1.88 14.41
C TYR A 543 42.66 -2.96 14.89
N VAL A 544 42.19 -3.82 13.98
CA VAL A 544 41.28 -4.92 14.33
C VAL A 544 41.96 -5.97 15.20
N MET A 545 43.23 -6.32 14.93
CA MET A 545 44.02 -7.21 15.77
C MET A 545 44.15 -6.68 17.21
N ASN A 546 44.43 -5.38 17.38
CA ASN A 546 44.49 -4.77 18.72
C ASN A 546 43.15 -4.86 19.45
N VAL A 547 42.01 -4.72 18.76
CA VAL A 547 40.69 -4.90 19.39
C VAL A 547 40.54 -6.34 19.87
N ILE A 548 40.89 -7.33 19.04
CA ILE A 548 40.81 -8.75 19.40
C ILE A 548 41.71 -9.06 20.59
N ASP A 549 42.95 -8.58 20.58
CA ASP A 549 43.92 -8.80 21.66
C ASP A 549 43.48 -8.21 22.99
N ASN A 550 42.88 -7.01 22.98
CA ASN A 550 42.39 -6.36 24.20
C ASN A 550 41.15 -7.02 24.78
N GLU A 551 40.27 -7.56 23.94
CA GLU A 551 39.01 -8.16 24.38
C GLU A 551 39.16 -9.62 24.82
N LEU A 552 40.12 -10.35 24.27
CA LEU A 552 40.41 -11.76 24.56
C LEU A 552 41.77 -11.96 25.27
N ALA A 553 42.18 -10.96 26.05
CA ALA A 553 43.47 -10.92 26.76
C ALA A 553 43.56 -11.93 27.92
#